data_AF-A0A661FXY5-F1
#
_entry.id   AF-A0A661FXY5-F1
#
_cell.length_a   1.000
_cell.length_b   1.000
_cell.length_c   1.000
_cell.angle_alpha   90.00
_cell.angle_beta   90.00
_cell.angle_gamma   90.00
#
_symmetry.space_group_name_H-M   'P 1'
#
loop_
_entity.id
_entity.type
_entity.pdbx_description
1 polymer ?
#
loop_
_entity_poly.entity_id
_entity_poly.type
_entity_poly.pdbx_seq_one_letter_code
_entity_poly.pdbx_strand_id
1 'polypeptide(L)'
;ARYIADLTADDFTAIESFIAREIDKYGHTLKRPVRLEFGQEIKEQPPALSAAPGTLDIMLWSVRMRWWAGSVAGPQDNPDPDVRIFVRYHAPQDSFVLENSVGLQKGMVGIVNAYAGRRHAGSNNVIIAHEFVHTLGATDKYDPANGLPQFPLGYAEPERQPRYPQRFAEIMGGRIAVSESDAMIPKSLKYVTIGTTTAGEINLLD
;
A
#
# COMPACT_ATOMS: atom_id res chain seq x y z
N ALA A 1 -11.38 -14.20 -12.26
CA ALA A 1 -12.65 -14.73 -11.72
C ALA A 1 -12.42 -15.68 -10.55
N ARG A 2 -11.91 -16.91 -10.75
CA ARG A 2 -11.80 -17.91 -9.65
C ARG A 2 -10.99 -17.44 -8.43
N TYR A 3 -9.86 -16.76 -8.64
CA TYR A 3 -9.04 -16.29 -7.52
C TYR A 3 -9.77 -15.29 -6.61
N ILE A 4 -10.52 -14.34 -7.17
CA ILE A 4 -11.25 -13.33 -6.38
C ILE A 4 -12.37 -13.99 -5.55
N ALA A 5 -13.05 -14.98 -6.13
CA ALA A 5 -14.10 -15.73 -5.43
C ALA A 5 -13.58 -16.56 -4.25
N ASP A 6 -12.29 -16.89 -4.23
CA ASP A 6 -11.64 -17.65 -3.16
C ASP A 6 -11.06 -16.74 -2.06
N LEU A 7 -11.11 -15.40 -2.21
CA LEU A 7 -10.61 -14.45 -1.21
C LEU A 7 -11.56 -14.34 -0.02
N THR A 8 -10.96 -14.19 1.16
CA THR A 8 -11.65 -14.07 2.44
C THR A 8 -11.06 -12.91 3.24
N ALA A 9 -11.75 -12.48 4.30
CA ALA A 9 -11.21 -11.48 5.22
C ALA A 9 -9.87 -11.91 5.85
N ASP A 10 -9.69 -13.21 6.08
CA ASP A 10 -8.47 -13.79 6.67
C ASP A 10 -7.22 -13.52 5.84
N ASP A 11 -7.36 -13.43 4.51
CA ASP A 11 -6.26 -13.14 3.59
C ASP A 11 -5.63 -11.75 3.84
N PHE A 12 -6.34 -10.83 4.49
CA PHE A 12 -5.92 -9.45 4.73
C PHE A 12 -5.57 -9.14 6.19
N THR A 13 -5.78 -10.07 7.12
CA THR A 13 -5.51 -9.90 8.57
C THR A 13 -4.07 -9.53 8.90
N ALA A 14 -3.12 -9.89 8.03
CA ALA A 14 -1.72 -9.52 8.15
C ALA A 14 -1.50 -8.00 8.14
N ILE A 15 -2.40 -7.23 7.52
CA ILE A 15 -2.33 -5.76 7.45
C ILE A 15 -2.69 -5.16 8.82
N GLU A 16 -3.79 -5.59 9.45
CA GLU A 16 -4.14 -5.14 10.81
C GLU A 16 -3.00 -5.45 11.80
N SER A 17 -2.47 -6.68 11.72
CA SER A 17 -1.39 -7.14 12.59
C SER A 17 -0.09 -6.34 12.37
N PHE A 18 0.19 -5.98 11.12
CA PHE A 18 1.32 -5.12 10.76
C PHE A 18 1.17 -3.73 11.37
N ILE A 19 0.04 -3.05 11.12
CA ILE A 19 -0.18 -1.69 11.61
C ILE A 19 -0.16 -1.65 13.13
N ALA A 20 -0.78 -2.62 13.81
CA ALA A 20 -0.73 -2.72 15.27
C ALA A 20 0.69 -2.85 15.81
N ARG A 21 1.51 -3.71 15.20
CA ARG A 21 2.92 -3.90 15.59
C ARG A 21 3.74 -2.62 15.38
N GLU A 22 3.56 -1.94 14.24
CA GLU A 22 4.35 -0.75 13.95
C GLU A 22 3.90 0.46 14.80
N ILE A 23 2.62 0.58 15.13
CA ILE A 23 2.13 1.63 16.06
C ILE A 23 2.66 1.39 17.49
N ASP A 24 2.66 0.14 17.96
CA ASP A 24 3.22 -0.23 19.27
C ASP A 24 4.73 0.08 19.36
N LYS A 25 5.47 -0.16 18.28
CA LYS A 25 6.90 0.20 18.15
C LYS A 25 7.15 1.70 18.40
N TYR A 26 6.19 2.56 18.08
CA TYR A 26 6.26 4.02 18.32
C TYR A 26 5.61 4.46 19.64
N GLY A 27 5.29 3.52 20.55
CA GLY A 27 4.84 3.82 21.91
C GLY A 27 3.32 4.00 22.06
N HIS A 28 2.55 3.78 21.00
CA HIS A 28 1.09 3.90 21.04
C HIS A 28 0.44 2.53 21.26
N THR A 29 -0.13 2.29 22.44
CA THR A 29 -0.81 1.01 22.73
C THR A 29 -2.30 1.10 22.39
N LEU A 30 -2.64 0.85 21.13
CA LEU A 30 -4.04 0.75 20.66
C LEU A 30 -4.43 -0.71 20.46
N LYS A 31 -5.54 -1.16 21.05
CA LYS A 31 -6.00 -2.56 20.92
C LYS A 31 -6.31 -2.97 19.48
N ARG A 32 -6.83 -2.04 18.69
CA ARG A 32 -7.14 -2.24 17.27
C ARG A 32 -7.04 -0.88 16.56
N PRO A 33 -5.83 -0.48 16.12
CA PRO A 33 -5.64 0.85 15.52
C PRO A 33 -6.31 0.98 14.15
N VAL A 34 -6.47 -0.13 13.44
CA VAL A 34 -7.17 -0.18 12.16
C VAL A 34 -8.10 -1.39 12.17
N ARG A 35 -9.30 -1.22 11.61
CA ARG A 35 -10.28 -2.26 11.34
C ARG A 35 -10.43 -2.40 9.83
N LEU A 36 -10.05 -3.55 9.29
CA LEU A 36 -10.24 -3.88 7.88
C LEU A 36 -11.57 -4.63 7.71
N GLU A 37 -12.36 -4.20 6.75
CA GLU A 37 -13.58 -4.87 6.30
C GLU A 37 -13.41 -5.31 4.85
N PHE A 38 -13.65 -6.58 4.57
CA PHE A 38 -13.55 -7.13 3.22
C PHE A 38 -14.86 -6.92 2.47
N GLY A 39 -14.82 -6.09 1.43
CA GLY A 39 -15.96 -5.82 0.57
C GLY A 39 -16.24 -6.93 -0.45
N GLN A 40 -17.45 -6.89 -1.00
CA GLN A 40 -17.87 -7.69 -2.14
C GLN A 40 -17.13 -7.31 -3.42
N GLU A 41 -17.07 -8.25 -4.37
CA GLU A 41 -16.47 -8.03 -5.69
C GLU A 41 -17.16 -6.88 -6.43
N ILE A 42 -16.35 -5.91 -6.90
CA ILE A 42 -16.78 -4.80 -7.75
C ILE A 42 -16.34 -5.08 -9.19
N LYS A 43 -17.29 -5.02 -10.12
CA LYS A 43 -17.04 -5.28 -11.56
C LYS A 43 -16.81 -4.00 -12.36
N GLU A 44 -17.29 -2.86 -11.86
CA GLU A 44 -17.09 -1.57 -12.49
C GLU A 44 -15.65 -1.09 -12.30
N GLN A 45 -15.04 -0.54 -13.35
CA GLN A 45 -13.67 -0.03 -13.29
C GLN A 45 -13.65 1.43 -12.80
N PRO A 46 -12.60 1.84 -12.06
CA PRO A 46 -12.42 3.24 -11.71
C PRO A 46 -12.27 4.10 -12.97
N PRO A 47 -12.67 5.38 -12.93
CA PRO A 47 -12.43 6.29 -14.05
C PRO A 47 -10.94 6.35 -14.39
N ALA A 48 -10.63 6.29 -15.68
CA ALA A 48 -9.25 6.41 -16.16
C ALA A 48 -8.77 7.86 -16.06
N LEU A 49 -7.49 8.04 -15.72
CA LEU A 49 -6.76 9.30 -15.89
C LEU A 49 -6.01 9.25 -17.23
N SER A 50 -5.93 10.36 -17.95
CA SER A 50 -5.19 10.43 -19.21
C SER A 50 -3.68 10.25 -18.97
N ALA A 51 -2.94 9.79 -19.99
CA ALA A 51 -1.49 9.53 -19.87
C ALA A 51 -0.65 10.80 -19.65
N ALA A 52 -1.17 11.96 -20.06
CA ALA A 52 -0.54 13.27 -19.83
C ALA A 52 -1.61 14.26 -19.34
N PRO A 53 -2.05 14.14 -18.07
CA PRO A 53 -3.16 14.93 -17.56
C PRO A 53 -2.69 16.34 -17.21
N GLY A 54 -3.48 17.35 -17.59
CA GLY A 54 -3.32 18.70 -17.04
C GLY A 54 -3.88 18.79 -15.62
N THR A 55 -3.61 19.88 -14.91
CA THR A 55 -4.10 20.09 -13.54
C THR A 55 -5.64 20.01 -13.43
N LEU A 56 -6.36 20.56 -14.41
CA LEU A 56 -7.82 20.49 -14.45
C LEU A 56 -8.33 19.06 -14.64
N ASP A 57 -7.63 18.25 -15.44
CA ASP A 57 -7.97 16.84 -15.65
C ASP A 57 -7.84 16.06 -14.34
N ILE A 58 -6.75 16.30 -13.59
CA ILE A 58 -6.52 15.69 -12.27
C ILE A 58 -7.62 16.08 -11.29
N MET A 59 -8.01 17.37 -11.25
CA MET A 59 -9.08 17.85 -10.38
C MET A 59 -10.42 17.20 -10.72
N LEU A 60 -10.81 17.19 -12.00
CA LEU A 60 -12.06 16.59 -12.45
C LEU A 60 -12.08 15.07 -12.22
N TRP A 61 -10.97 14.41 -12.52
CA TRP A 61 -10.79 12.99 -12.25
C TRP A 61 -10.92 12.67 -10.77
N SER A 62 -10.37 13.51 -9.89
CA SER A 62 -10.51 13.34 -8.43
C SER A 62 -11.96 13.38 -7.95
N VAL A 63 -12.79 14.25 -8.55
CA VAL A 63 -14.23 14.29 -8.27
C VAL A 63 -14.93 13.03 -8.78
N ARG A 64 -14.63 12.62 -10.02
CA ARG A 64 -15.18 11.39 -10.62
C ARG A 64 -14.81 10.14 -9.81
N MET A 65 -13.57 10.06 -9.35
CA MET A 65 -13.07 8.97 -8.50
C MET A 65 -13.84 8.87 -7.19
N ARG A 66 -14.08 9.99 -6.49
CA ARG A 66 -14.86 9.99 -5.25
C ARG A 66 -16.30 9.57 -5.48
N TRP A 67 -16.93 10.10 -6.53
CA TRP A 67 -18.30 9.72 -6.89
C TRP A 67 -18.39 8.23 -7.22
N TRP A 68 -17.48 7.72 -8.05
CA TRP A 68 -17.38 6.31 -8.40
C TRP A 68 -17.20 5.43 -7.17
N ALA A 69 -16.24 5.75 -6.31
CA ALA A 69 -15.98 4.98 -5.09
C ALA A 69 -17.22 4.91 -4.20
N GLY A 70 -17.93 6.03 -4.02
CA GLY A 70 -19.18 6.08 -3.27
C GLY A 70 -20.32 5.30 -3.93
N SER A 71 -20.43 5.33 -5.26
CA SER A 71 -21.51 4.63 -5.96
C SER A 71 -21.34 3.12 -5.97
N VAL A 72 -20.10 2.62 -6.11
CA VAL A 72 -19.83 1.17 -6.22
C VAL A 72 -19.64 0.47 -4.87
N ALA A 73 -19.14 1.20 -3.85
CA ALA A 73 -18.88 0.63 -2.53
C ALA A 73 -19.85 1.11 -1.45
N GLY A 74 -20.43 2.31 -1.58
CA GLY A 74 -21.37 2.86 -0.59
C GLY A 74 -22.47 1.91 -0.12
N PRO A 75 -23.14 1.15 -1.01
CA PRO A 75 -24.22 0.24 -0.60
C PRO A 75 -23.80 -0.93 0.32
N GLN A 76 -22.51 -1.26 0.38
CA GLN A 76 -21.98 -2.37 1.19
C GLN A 76 -21.21 -1.89 2.43
N ASP A 77 -21.01 -0.59 2.59
CA ASP A 77 -20.26 -0.02 3.71
C ASP A 77 -21.05 -0.21 5.02
N ASN A 78 -20.43 -0.89 5.99
CA ASN A 78 -20.96 -1.03 7.34
C ASN A 78 -19.86 -1.47 8.32
N PRO A 79 -19.29 -0.55 9.14
CA PRO A 79 -19.55 0.88 9.21
C PRO A 79 -19.01 1.66 7.99
N ASP A 80 -19.31 2.97 7.91
CA ASP A 80 -18.71 3.87 6.93
C ASP A 80 -17.17 3.84 7.08
N PRO A 81 -16.41 3.56 6.00
CA PRO A 81 -14.96 3.45 6.09
C PRO A 81 -14.27 4.81 6.00
N ASP A 82 -13.25 5.01 6.83
CA ASP A 82 -12.32 6.15 6.75
C ASP A 82 -11.45 6.08 5.49
N VAL A 83 -11.18 4.88 4.97
CA VAL A 83 -10.36 4.63 3.78
C VAL A 83 -10.94 3.46 2.99
N ARG A 84 -11.04 3.60 1.67
CA ARG A 84 -11.40 2.52 0.73
C ARG A 84 -10.20 2.14 -0.12
N ILE A 85 -9.85 0.86 -0.14
CA ILE A 85 -8.79 0.35 -1.02
C ILE A 85 -9.41 -0.63 -2.01
N PHE A 86 -9.34 -0.28 -3.30
CA PHE A 86 -9.83 -1.12 -4.39
C PHE A 86 -8.67 -1.93 -4.97
N VAL A 87 -8.75 -3.25 -4.88
CA VAL A 87 -7.68 -4.15 -5.35
C VAL A 87 -8.06 -4.75 -6.70
N ARG A 88 -7.29 -4.42 -7.74
CA ARG A 88 -7.40 -4.99 -9.08
C ARG A 88 -6.40 -6.13 -9.23
N TYR A 89 -6.91 -7.36 -9.33
CA TYR A 89 -6.08 -8.55 -9.51
C TYR A 89 -5.82 -8.87 -10.98
N HIS A 90 -4.55 -8.90 -11.35
CA HIS A 90 -4.07 -9.30 -12.68
C HIS A 90 -3.59 -10.75 -12.68
N ALA A 91 -3.55 -11.37 -13.85
CA ALA A 91 -2.86 -12.65 -14.00
C ALA A 91 -1.37 -12.47 -13.63
N PRO A 92 -0.75 -13.43 -12.93
CA PRO A 92 0.66 -13.34 -12.56
C PRO A 92 1.52 -13.24 -13.83
N GLN A 93 2.24 -12.12 -13.97
CA GLN A 93 3.33 -11.95 -14.94
C GLN A 93 4.66 -12.15 -14.19
N ASP A 94 5.74 -12.45 -14.91
CA ASP A 94 7.03 -12.81 -14.29
C ASP A 94 7.72 -11.64 -13.54
N SER A 95 7.25 -10.40 -13.72
CA SER A 95 7.73 -9.23 -12.98
C SER A 95 6.60 -8.54 -12.22
N PHE A 96 6.90 -8.16 -10.97
CA PHE A 96 6.00 -7.43 -10.07
C PHE A 96 6.39 -5.96 -10.11
N VAL A 97 5.52 -5.13 -10.67
CA VAL A 97 5.76 -3.70 -10.87
C VAL A 97 4.97 -2.93 -9.81
N LEU A 98 5.68 -2.32 -8.84
CA LEU A 98 5.10 -1.45 -7.80
C LEU A 98 4.52 -0.14 -8.37
N GLU A 99 4.91 0.23 -9.60
CA GLU A 99 4.77 1.59 -10.18
C GLU A 99 3.34 1.98 -10.59
N ASN A 100 2.35 1.08 -10.49
CA ASN A 100 1.04 1.29 -11.10
C ASN A 100 -0.08 1.67 -10.11
N SER A 101 0.22 1.82 -8.82
CA SER A 101 -0.79 2.29 -7.88
C SER A 101 -0.98 3.80 -8.04
N VAL A 102 -2.10 4.20 -8.63
CA VAL A 102 -2.51 5.61 -8.64
C VAL A 102 -3.18 5.87 -7.30
N GLY A 103 -2.38 6.07 -6.26
CA GLY A 103 -2.84 6.56 -4.97
C GLY A 103 -3.24 8.03 -5.13
N LEU A 104 -4.52 8.35 -4.99
CA LEU A 104 -4.98 9.72 -5.03
C LEU A 104 -4.43 10.41 -3.78
N GLN A 105 -3.31 11.12 -3.94
CA GLN A 105 -2.45 11.65 -2.87
C GLN A 105 -3.09 12.70 -1.94
N LYS A 106 -4.44 12.81 -1.91
CA LYS A 106 -5.24 13.68 -1.04
C LYS A 106 -6.63 13.11 -0.70
N GLY A 107 -6.84 11.79 -0.78
CA GLY A 107 -8.18 11.21 -0.61
C GLY A 107 -8.22 9.85 0.09
N MET A 108 -9.34 9.58 0.76
CA MET A 108 -9.70 8.34 1.45
C MET A 108 -9.92 7.13 0.49
N VAL A 109 -9.29 7.12 -0.68
CA VAL A 109 -9.47 6.11 -1.74
C VAL A 109 -8.14 5.74 -2.39
N GLY A 110 -7.74 4.47 -2.30
CA GLY A 110 -6.57 3.89 -2.97
C GLY A 110 -6.94 2.84 -4.02
N ILE A 111 -6.16 2.72 -5.08
CA ILE A 111 -6.27 1.63 -6.07
C ILE A 111 -4.97 0.85 -6.08
N VAL A 112 -5.05 -0.45 -5.77
CA VAL A 112 -3.93 -1.40 -5.77
C VAL A 112 -3.99 -2.26 -7.03
N ASN A 113 -2.85 -2.44 -7.69
CA ASN A 113 -2.68 -3.48 -8.69
C ASN A 113 -1.97 -4.68 -8.06
N ALA A 114 -2.72 -5.77 -7.86
CA ALA A 114 -2.23 -6.99 -7.24
C ALA A 114 -2.14 -8.13 -8.26
N TYR A 115 -1.42 -9.19 -7.91
CA TYR A 115 -1.36 -10.40 -8.75
C TYR A 115 -2.19 -11.53 -8.15
N ALA A 116 -2.96 -12.19 -8.99
CA ALA A 116 -3.72 -13.37 -8.61
C ALA A 116 -2.77 -14.55 -8.34
N GLY A 117 -2.97 -15.23 -7.21
CA GLY A 117 -2.26 -16.45 -6.86
C GLY A 117 -1.71 -16.44 -5.44
N ARG A 118 -1.80 -17.59 -4.77
CA ARG A 118 -1.42 -17.75 -3.34
C ARG A 118 0.01 -17.31 -3.04
N ARG A 119 0.95 -17.53 -3.97
CA ARG A 119 2.36 -17.12 -3.82
C ARG A 119 2.56 -15.61 -3.73
N HIS A 120 1.59 -14.82 -4.20
CA HIS A 120 1.65 -13.36 -4.21
C HIS A 120 0.87 -12.74 -3.04
N ALA A 121 0.08 -13.50 -2.28
CA ALA A 121 -0.79 -12.97 -1.23
C ALA A 121 -0.04 -12.10 -0.21
N GLY A 122 1.12 -12.57 0.25
CA GLY A 122 1.94 -11.80 1.19
C GLY A 122 2.50 -10.50 0.61
N SER A 123 2.97 -10.50 -0.64
CA SER A 123 3.45 -9.30 -1.32
C SER A 123 2.31 -8.35 -1.72
N ASN A 124 1.14 -8.87 -2.06
CA ASN A 124 -0.06 -8.06 -2.30
C ASN A 124 -0.44 -7.29 -1.03
N ASN A 125 -0.39 -7.93 0.14
CA ASN A 125 -0.63 -7.24 1.42
C ASN A 125 0.41 -6.16 1.73
N VAL A 126 1.64 -6.28 1.22
CA VAL A 126 2.64 -5.21 1.32
C VAL A 126 2.22 -4.00 0.48
N ILE A 127 1.76 -4.21 -0.76
CA ILE A 127 1.25 -3.09 -1.59
C ILE A 127 0.01 -2.46 -0.95
N ILE A 128 -0.94 -3.28 -0.49
CA ILE A 128 -2.17 -2.76 0.13
C ILE A 128 -1.83 -1.91 1.36
N ALA A 129 -0.90 -2.38 2.21
CA ALA A 129 -0.44 -1.59 3.36
C ALA A 129 0.30 -0.32 2.93
N HIS A 130 1.10 -0.36 1.87
CA HIS A 130 1.79 0.80 1.31
C HIS A 130 0.78 1.87 0.85
N GLU A 131 -0.23 1.47 0.07
CA GLU A 131 -1.31 2.37 -0.35
C GLU A 131 -2.12 2.90 0.82
N PHE A 132 -2.40 2.06 1.82
CA PHE A 132 -3.07 2.50 3.04
C PHE A 132 -2.26 3.61 3.73
N VAL A 133 -0.95 3.42 3.89
CA VAL A 133 -0.07 4.40 4.55
C VAL A 133 0.03 5.70 3.73
N HIS A 134 -0.03 5.64 2.39
CA HIS A 134 -0.21 6.85 1.56
C HIS A 134 -1.50 7.62 1.90
N THR A 135 -2.61 6.94 2.15
CA THR A 135 -3.87 7.63 2.50
C THR A 135 -3.78 8.41 3.82
N LEU A 136 -2.81 8.08 4.67
CA LEU A 136 -2.50 8.78 5.91
C LEU A 136 -1.54 9.97 5.72
N GLY A 137 -1.07 10.21 4.49
CA GLY A 137 -0.20 11.35 4.15
C GLY A 137 1.27 11.01 3.89
N ALA A 138 1.65 9.73 3.95
CA ALA A 138 3.03 9.34 3.71
C ALA A 138 3.46 9.54 2.26
N THR A 139 4.75 9.87 2.05
CA THR A 139 5.36 10.01 0.73
C THR A 139 6.25 8.82 0.39
N ASP A 140 6.50 8.56 -0.89
CA ASP A 140 7.44 7.52 -1.31
C ASP A 140 8.88 7.83 -0.90
N LYS A 141 9.64 6.79 -0.52
CA LYS A 141 11.08 6.85 -0.26
C LYS A 141 11.88 5.96 -1.21
N TYR A 142 11.41 5.81 -2.44
CA TYR A 142 12.13 5.14 -3.53
C TYR A 142 12.26 6.06 -4.74
N ASP A 143 13.24 5.79 -5.58
CA ASP A 143 13.42 6.52 -6.84
C ASP A 143 12.38 6.02 -7.87
N PRO A 144 11.51 6.91 -8.40
CA PRO A 144 10.47 6.51 -9.35
C PRO A 144 11.01 6.00 -10.69
N ALA A 145 12.28 6.26 -11.03
CA ALA A 145 12.89 5.83 -12.28
C ALA A 145 13.37 4.37 -12.26
N ASN A 146 13.74 3.84 -11.09
CA ASN A 146 14.31 2.49 -10.96
C ASN A 146 13.67 1.66 -9.83
N GLY A 147 12.82 2.26 -9.01
CA GLY A 147 12.13 1.61 -7.90
C GLY A 147 13.04 1.22 -6.72
N LEU A 148 14.29 1.68 -6.68
CA LEU A 148 15.21 1.40 -5.58
C LEU A 148 14.89 2.29 -4.38
N PRO A 149 14.89 1.73 -3.15
CA PRO A 149 14.75 2.55 -1.94
C PRO A 149 15.89 3.57 -1.86
N GLN A 150 15.57 4.80 -1.47
CA GLN A 150 16.54 5.89 -1.37
C GLN A 150 17.21 5.86 0.01
N PHE A 151 18.53 5.74 0.06
CA PHE A 151 19.25 5.83 1.33
C PHE A 151 19.28 7.29 1.85
N PRO A 152 19.08 7.56 3.16
CA PRO A 152 18.74 6.60 4.21
C PRO A 152 17.23 6.38 4.39
N LEU A 153 16.39 7.24 3.83
CA LEU A 153 14.96 7.35 4.19
C LEU A 153 14.13 6.11 3.82
N GLY A 154 14.43 5.46 2.69
CA GLY A 154 13.79 4.24 2.20
C GLY A 154 14.39 2.95 2.74
N TYR A 155 15.36 3.04 3.65
CA TYR A 155 16.00 1.88 4.27
C TYR A 155 15.34 1.62 5.62
N ALA A 156 15.01 0.36 5.90
CA ALA A 156 14.45 -0.01 7.19
C ALA A 156 15.46 0.12 8.35
N GLU A 157 16.73 -0.12 8.05
CA GLU A 157 17.84 -0.19 8.99
C GLU A 157 19.04 0.62 8.45
N PRO A 158 18.92 1.96 8.32
CA PRO A 158 19.96 2.79 7.70
C PRO A 158 21.31 2.71 8.43
N GLU A 159 21.29 2.48 9.74
CA GLU A 159 22.48 2.39 10.62
C GLU A 159 23.13 1.00 10.66
N ARG A 160 22.58 0.02 9.94
CA ARG A 160 23.08 -1.36 9.96
C ARG A 160 24.51 -1.48 9.42
N GLN A 161 25.33 -2.32 10.05
CA GLN A 161 26.65 -2.72 9.56
C GLN A 161 26.82 -4.25 9.53
N PRO A 162 27.13 -4.87 8.36
CA PRO A 162 27.20 -4.25 7.04
C PRO A 162 25.81 -3.74 6.58
N ARG A 163 25.80 -2.64 5.82
CA ARG A 163 24.56 -1.99 5.34
C ARG A 163 23.67 -2.94 4.54
N TYR A 164 24.29 -3.82 3.76
CA TYR A 164 23.60 -4.75 2.90
C TYR A 164 23.84 -6.21 3.31
N PRO A 165 22.88 -7.12 3.05
CA PRO A 165 21.49 -6.81 2.69
C PRO A 165 20.73 -6.25 3.91
N GLN A 166 19.77 -5.37 3.68
CA GLN A 166 18.78 -5.00 4.70
C GLN A 166 17.95 -6.23 5.08
N ARG A 167 17.50 -6.36 6.35
CA ARG A 167 16.60 -7.46 6.76
C ARG A 167 15.14 -7.17 6.42
N PHE A 168 14.80 -5.89 6.40
CA PHE A 168 13.45 -5.39 6.24
C PHE A 168 13.41 -4.33 5.15
N ALA A 169 12.24 -4.16 4.54
CA ALA A 169 11.93 -2.99 3.73
C ALA A 169 11.30 -1.92 4.62
N GLU A 170 11.59 -0.66 4.34
CA GLU A 170 10.75 0.43 4.82
C GLU A 170 9.46 0.43 3.98
N ILE A 171 8.28 0.59 4.61
CA ILE A 171 6.99 0.43 3.92
C ILE A 171 6.86 1.34 2.70
N MET A 172 7.33 2.57 2.81
CA MET A 172 7.31 3.57 1.73
C MET A 172 8.57 3.53 0.85
N GLY A 173 9.62 2.81 1.25
CA GLY A 173 10.74 2.40 0.40
C GLY A 173 10.40 1.19 -0.49
N GLY A 174 9.33 0.45 -0.16
CA GLY A 174 8.67 -0.58 -0.97
C GLY A 174 9.45 -1.89 -1.18
N ARG A 175 10.79 -1.87 -1.10
CA ARG A 175 11.67 -3.01 -1.38
C ARG A 175 12.77 -3.16 -0.33
N ILE A 176 13.27 -4.39 -0.15
CA ILE A 176 14.41 -4.69 0.71
C ILE A 176 15.68 -4.43 -0.10
N ALA A 177 16.51 -3.46 0.31
CA ALA A 177 17.77 -3.16 -0.37
C ALA A 177 18.77 -4.32 -0.17
N VAL A 178 19.14 -4.99 -1.26
CA VAL A 178 20.08 -6.14 -1.26
C VAL A 178 21.48 -5.68 -1.58
N SER A 179 21.61 -4.65 -2.40
CA SER A 179 22.84 -3.91 -2.70
C SER A 179 22.49 -2.46 -3.07
N GLU A 180 23.47 -1.68 -3.51
CA GLU A 180 23.25 -0.31 -3.99
C GLU A 180 22.38 -0.26 -5.26
N SER A 181 22.45 -1.29 -6.12
CA SER A 181 21.74 -1.34 -7.40
C SER A 181 20.72 -2.47 -7.48
N ASP A 182 20.41 -3.13 -6.37
CA ASP A 182 19.50 -4.29 -6.34
C ASP A 182 18.63 -4.28 -5.08
N ALA A 183 17.35 -4.59 -5.27
CA ALA A 183 16.36 -4.64 -4.21
C ALA A 183 15.33 -5.72 -4.51
N MET A 184 14.86 -6.40 -3.46
CA MET A 184 13.85 -7.46 -3.59
C MET A 184 12.51 -7.05 -3.03
N ILE A 185 11.43 -7.56 -3.62
CA ILE A 185 10.08 -7.36 -3.10
C ILE A 185 9.89 -8.20 -1.83
N PRO A 186 9.37 -7.61 -0.73
CA PRO A 186 9.12 -8.36 0.49
C PRO A 186 8.06 -9.44 0.24
N LYS A 187 8.32 -10.66 0.73
CA LYS A 187 7.37 -11.78 0.61
C LYS A 187 6.14 -11.63 1.50
N SER A 188 6.22 -10.79 2.53
CA SER A 188 5.13 -10.50 3.46
C SER A 188 5.47 -9.28 4.33
N LEU A 189 4.46 -8.75 5.02
CA LEU A 189 4.58 -7.68 6.02
C LEU A 189 5.43 -8.02 7.26
N LYS A 190 5.88 -9.28 7.40
CA LYS A 190 6.88 -9.66 8.41
C LYS A 190 8.27 -9.13 8.09
N TYR A 191 8.53 -8.79 6.82
CA TYR A 191 9.80 -8.25 6.34
C TYR A 191 9.71 -6.75 6.03
N VAL A 192 8.75 -6.06 6.64
CA VAL A 192 8.48 -4.64 6.39
C VAL A 192 8.32 -3.92 7.72
N THR A 193 8.78 -2.66 7.78
CA THR A 193 8.62 -1.78 8.94
C THR A 193 8.22 -0.38 8.49
N ILE A 194 7.58 0.39 9.36
CA ILE A 194 7.45 1.83 9.22
C ILE A 194 8.76 2.45 9.71
N GLY A 195 9.41 3.23 8.85
CA GLY A 195 10.61 4.00 9.18
C GLY A 195 10.26 5.29 9.92
N THR A 196 11.23 5.88 10.64
CA THR A 196 11.01 7.09 11.46
C THR A 196 10.46 8.27 10.64
N THR A 197 10.94 8.48 9.41
CA THR A 197 10.43 9.54 8.54
C THR A 197 8.97 9.31 8.18
N THR A 198 8.60 8.09 7.76
CA THR A 198 7.20 7.73 7.50
C THR A 198 6.35 7.90 8.75
N ALA A 199 6.82 7.45 9.92
CA ALA A 199 6.12 7.60 11.19
C ALA A 199 5.81 9.07 11.51
N GLY A 200 6.76 9.97 11.26
CA GLY A 200 6.53 11.41 11.40
C GLY A 200 5.47 11.95 10.44
N GLU A 201 5.49 11.53 9.17
CA GLU A 201 4.49 11.96 8.17
C GLU A 201 3.06 11.55 8.54
N ILE A 202 2.89 10.39 9.19
CA ILE A 202 1.59 9.87 9.60
C ILE A 202 1.28 10.17 11.08
N ASN A 203 1.97 11.13 11.70
CA ASN A 203 1.75 11.62 13.07
C ASN A 203 1.85 10.55 14.16
N LEU A 204 2.77 9.59 14.01
CA LEU A 204 3.12 8.64 15.08
C LEU A 204 4.23 9.17 16.00
N LEU A 205 4.92 10.23 15.60
CA LEU A 205 5.91 10.94 16.41
C LEU A 205 5.29 12.24 16.95
N ASP A 206 5.64 12.60 18.18
CA ASP A 206 5.20 13.83 18.85
C ASP A 206 5.77 15.11 18.19
#